data_AF-A0A1I4ZK23-F1
#
_entry.id   AF-A0A1I4ZK23-F1
#
_cell.length_a   1.000
_cell.length_b   1.000
_cell.length_c   1.000
_cell.angle_alpha   90.00
_cell.angle_beta   90.00
_cell.angle_gamma   90.00
#
_symmetry.space_group_name_H-M   'P 1'
#
loop_
_entity.id
_entity.type
_entity.pdbx_description
1 polymer ?
#
loop_
_entity_poly.entity_id
_entity_poly.type
_entity_poly.pdbx_seq_one_letter_code
_entity_poly.pdbx_strand_id
1 'polypeptide(L)' 'MRAKKWIILILVATVSFLIGSYIEKIYGFDPPYIYFYTGFVMKFVAILVGIIATLLLVINIIKQK' A
#
# COMPACT_ATOMS: atom_id res chain seq x y z
N MET A 1 17.57 0.19 14.46
CA MET A 1 16.14 -0.16 14.69
C MET A 1 15.14 0.50 13.71
N ARG A 2 15.41 1.70 13.15
CA ARG A 2 14.48 2.41 12.23
C ARG A 2 14.35 1.80 10.82
N ALA A 3 15.44 1.33 10.20
CA ALA A 3 15.41 0.79 8.83
C ALA A 3 14.50 -0.45 8.69
N LYS A 4 14.49 -1.35 9.69
CA LYS A 4 13.61 -2.53 9.72
C LYS A 4 12.12 -2.14 9.67
N LYS A 5 11.72 -1.05 10.36
CA LYS A 5 10.33 -0.57 10.35
C LYS A 5 9.91 -0.03 8.97
N TRP A 6 10.81 0.67 8.28
CA TRP A 6 10.58 1.16 6.93
C TRP A 6 10.40 0.02 5.92
N ILE A 7 11.25 -1.00 6.01
CA ILE A 7 11.15 -2.20 5.17
C ILE A 7 9.81 -2.91 5.41
N ILE A 8 9.40 -3.05 6.67
CA ILE A 8 8.10 -3.65 7.01
C ILE A 8 6.94 -2.84 6.43
N LEU A 9 6.97 -1.50 6.52
CA LEU A 9 5.94 -0.63 5.95
C LEU A 9 5.82 -0.77 4.43
N ILE A 10 6.95 -0.81 3.72
CA ILE A 10 6.98 -1.01 2.26
C ILE A 10 6.43 -2.40 1.92
N LEU A 11 6.81 -3.42 2.67
CA LEU A 11 6.35 -4.79 2.46
C LEU A 11 4.84 -4.93 2.69
N VAL A 12 4.33 -4.35 3.77
CA VAL A 12 2.88 -4.31 4.07
C VAL A 12 2.13 -3.58 2.96
N ALA A 13 2.59 -2.42 2.52
CA ALA A 13 1.96 -1.68 1.42
C ALA A 13 1.93 -2.51 0.12
N THR A 14 3.02 -3.20 -0.21
CA THR A 14 3.10 -4.06 -1.39
C THR A 14 2.11 -5.23 -1.30
N VAL A 15 2.04 -5.90 -0.15
CA VAL A 15 1.09 -7.00 0.09
C VAL A 15 -0.35 -6.50 0.01
N SER A 16 -0.68 -5.37 0.63
CA SER A 16 -2.02 -4.77 0.56
C SER A 16 -2.43 -4.41 -0.87
N PHE A 17 -1.49 -3.91 -1.69
CA PHE A 17 -1.75 -3.62 -3.10
C PHE A 17 -2.04 -4.88 -3.92
N LEU A 18 -1.27 -5.96 -3.68
CA LEU A 18 -1.48 -7.25 -4.34
C LEU A 18 -2.82 -7.87 -3.95
N ILE A 19 -3.18 -7.82 -2.66
CA ILE A 19 -4.46 -8.30 -2.15
C ILE A 19 -5.62 -7.50 -2.76
N GLY A 20 -5.53 -6.17 -2.78
CA GLY A 20 -6.56 -5.33 -3.42
C GLY A 20 -6.76 -5.66 -4.89
N SER A 21 -5.67 -5.91 -5.63
CA SER A 21 -5.71 -6.32 -7.04
C SER A 21 -6.31 -7.72 -7.23
N TYR A 22 -6.02 -8.64 -6.30
CA TYR A 22 -6.60 -9.99 -6.31
C TYR A 22 -8.11 -9.97 -6.03
N ILE A 23 -8.55 -9.16 -5.06
CA ILE A 23 -9.96 -9.00 -4.73
C ILE A 23 -10.73 -8.38 -5.91
N GLU A 24 -10.22 -7.33 -6.53
CA GLU A 24 -10.81 -6.76 -7.76
C GLU A 24 -10.92 -7.80 -8.87
N LYS A 25 -9.91 -8.65 -9.05
CA LYS A 25 -9.90 -9.66 -10.11
C LYS A 25 -10.94 -10.76 -9.90
N ILE A 26 -11.18 -11.17 -8.66
CA ILE A 26 -12.09 -12.29 -8.34
C ILE A 26 -13.52 -11.82 -8.20
N TYR A 27 -13.72 -10.68 -7.55
CA TYR A 27 -15.05 -10.22 -7.14
C TYR A 27 -15.48 -8.94 -7.88
N GLY A 28 -14.68 -8.45 -8.83
CA GLY A 28 -14.96 -7.20 -9.51
C GLY A 28 -15.93 -7.30 -10.68
N PHE A 29 -16.16 -8.50 -11.19
CA PHE A 29 -17.02 -8.73 -12.35
C PHE A 29 -18.47 -9.05 -11.98
N ASP A 30 -18.70 -9.63 -10.80
CA ASP A 30 -20.03 -10.06 -10.37
C ASP A 30 -20.66 -9.05 -9.39
N PRO A 31 -21.91 -8.59 -9.64
CA PRO A 31 -22.66 -7.84 -8.66
C PRO A 31 -22.84 -8.65 -7.36
N PRO A 32 -22.75 -8.02 -6.18
CA PRO A 32 -22.59 -6.60 -5.93
C PRO A 32 -21.11 -6.16 -5.97
N TYR A 33 -20.82 -5.11 -6.75
CA TYR A 33 -19.48 -4.51 -6.94
C TYR A 33 -18.80 -3.96 -5.66
N ILE A 34 -19.35 -4.23 -4.48
CA ILE A 34 -18.78 -3.84 -3.18
C ILE A 34 -17.33 -4.30 -3.07
N TYR A 35 -17.03 -5.52 -3.50
CA TYR A 35 -15.67 -6.06 -3.46
C TYR A 35 -14.72 -5.41 -4.48
N PHE A 36 -15.24 -4.92 -5.62
CA PHE A 36 -14.47 -4.10 -6.54
C PHE A 36 -14.01 -2.80 -5.84
N TYR A 37 -14.95 -2.10 -5.19
CA TYR A 37 -14.65 -0.84 -4.50
C TYR A 37 -13.72 -1.04 -3.31
N THR A 38 -13.85 -2.14 -2.56
CA THR A 38 -12.92 -2.44 -1.45
C THR A 38 -11.51 -2.72 -1.94
N GLY A 39 -11.36 -3.48 -3.03
CA GLY A 39 -10.04 -3.71 -3.65
C GLY A 39 -9.41 -2.42 -4.18
N PHE A 40 -10.22 -1.54 -4.79
CA PHE A 40 -9.78 -0.22 -5.25
C PHE A 40 -9.29 0.66 -4.10
N VAL A 41 -10.08 0.76 -3.02
CA VAL A 41 -9.70 1.53 -1.83
C VAL A 41 -8.42 0.97 -1.20
N MET A 42 -8.28 -0.36 -1.09
CA MET A 42 -7.04 -0.97 -0.57
C MET A 42 -5.81 -0.59 -1.40
N LYS A 43 -5.90 -0.65 -2.73
CA LYS A 43 -4.80 -0.25 -3.62
C LYS A 43 -4.46 1.23 -3.47
N PHE A 44 -5.47 2.09 -3.41
CA PHE A 44 -5.27 3.53 -3.25
C PHE A 44 -4.57 3.87 -1.92
N VAL A 45 -5.03 3.27 -0.82
CA VAL A 45 -4.40 3.43 0.50
C VAL A 45 -2.97 2.88 0.51
N ALA A 46 -2.73 1.70 -0.11
CA ALA A 46 -1.40 1.12 -0.20
C ALA A 46 -0.42 2.03 -0.93
N ILE A 47 -0.83 2.65 -2.05
CA ILE A 47 -0.02 3.61 -2.79
C ILE A 47 0.29 4.84 -1.92
N LEU A 48 -0.73 5.41 -1.25
CA LEU A 48 -0.53 6.58 -0.38
C LEU A 48 0.46 6.28 0.74
N VAL A 49 0.34 5.13 1.41
CA VAL A 49 1.26 4.70 2.46
C VAL A 49 2.67 4.54 1.90
N GLY A 50 2.83 3.94 0.72
CA GLY A 50 4.13 3.80 0.05
C GLY A 50 4.79 5.15 -0.26
N ILE A 51 4.04 6.12 -0.76
CA ILE A 51 4.52 7.48 -1.07
C ILE A 51 4.95 8.20 0.21
N ILE A 52 4.09 8.23 1.23
CA ILE A 52 4.38 8.87 2.51
C ILE A 52 5.59 8.24 3.17
N ALA A 53 5.68 6.91 3.14
CA ALA A 53 6.80 6.20 3.73
C ALA A 53 8.12 6.52 3.03
N THR A 54 8.11 6.58 1.70
CA THR A 54 9.28 6.94 0.90
C THR A 54 9.72 8.37 1.17
N LEU A 55 8.78 9.33 1.21
CA LEU A 55 9.07 10.74 1.52
C LEU A 55 9.71 10.90 2.90
N LEU A 56 9.13 10.28 3.93
CA LEU A 56 9.66 10.35 5.28
C LEU A 56 11.04 9.71 5.40
N LEU A 57 11.30 8.65 4.64
CA LEU A 57 12.61 8.00 4.58
C LEU A 57 13.64 8.94 3.95
N VAL A 58 13.31 9.58 2.83
CA VAL A 58 14.16 10.58 2.16
C VAL A 58 14.47 11.76 3.09
N ILE A 59 13.45 12.34 3.73
CA ILE A 59 13.63 13.44 4.70
C ILE A 59 14.57 13.01 5.83
N ASN A 60 14.38 11.80 6.37
CA ASN A 60 15.21 11.31 7.47
C ASN A 60 16.66 11.03 7.03
N ILE A 61 16.92 10.64 5.78
CA ILE A 61 18.28 10.53 5.23
C ILE A 61 18.93 11.90 5.11
N ILE A 62 18.21 12.89 4.55
CA ILE A 62 18.74 14.25 4.39
C ILE A 62 19.07 14.87 5.76
N LYS A 63 18.18 14.70 6.74
CA LYS A 63 18.34 15.27 8.09
C LYS A 63 19.42 14.61 8.93
N GLN A 64 19.83 13.38 8.59
CA GLN A 64 20.94 12.67 9.24
C GLN A 64 22.30 12.97 8.61
N LYS A 65 22.32 13.71 7.50
CA LYS A 65 23.53 14.19 6.81
C LYS A 65 23.86 15.60 7.26
#